data_AF-F5NX61-F1
#
_entry.id   AF-F5NX61-F1
#
_cell.length_a   1.000
_cell.length_b   1.000
_cell.length_c   1.000
_cell.angle_alpha   90.00
_cell.angle_beta   90.00
_cell.angle_gamma   90.00
#
_symmetry.space_group_name_H-M   'P 1'
#
loop_
_entity.id
_entity.type
_entity.pdbx_description
1 polymer ?
#
loop_
_entity_poly.entity_id
_entity_poly.type
_entity_poly.pdbx_seq_one_letter_code
_entity_poly.pdbx_strand_id
1 'polypeptide(L)' 'MQLDLGNLPEGAQALETLIQRFGRIDVLVNNAGAMTKAPFLDMAFDEWRKIFTVDVDGAFLCSQIAARQMVK' A
#
# COMPACT_ATOMS: atom_id res chain seq x y z
N MET A 1 -10.99 11.31 0.19
CA MET A 1 -10.57 10.06 0.85
C MET A 1 -9.07 9.98 0.74
N GLN A 2 -8.37 9.67 1.83
CA GLN A 2 -6.91 9.57 1.86
C GLN A 2 -6.52 8.09 2.01
N LEU A 3 -5.54 7.65 1.23
CA LEU A 3 -5.06 6.27 1.17
C LEU A 3 -3.54 6.33 1.45
N ASP A 4 -3.18 6.49 2.73
CA ASP A 4 -1.81 6.70 3.17
C ASP A 4 -1.17 5.39 3.61
N LEU A 5 -0.31 4.81 2.76
CA LEU A 5 0.34 3.54 3.03
C LEU A 5 1.47 3.63 4.06
N GLY A 6 1.82 4.83 4.56
CA GLY A 6 2.68 4.97 5.74
C GLY A 6 1.94 4.65 7.05
N ASN A 7 0.61 4.59 7.01
CA ASN A 7 -0.24 4.26 8.15
C ASN A 7 -1.08 3.01 7.86
N LEU A 8 -0.49 1.84 8.09
CA LEU A 8 -1.15 0.55 7.88
C LEU A 8 -1.73 -0.01 9.19
N PRO A 9 -2.86 -0.75 9.12
CA PRO A 9 -3.57 -1.17 7.91
C PRO A 9 -4.61 -0.16 7.39
N GLU A 10 -4.92 0.90 8.14
CA GLU A 10 -6.05 1.80 7.90
C GLU A 10 -5.96 2.48 6.53
N GLY A 11 -4.76 2.90 6.13
CA GLY A 11 -4.51 3.52 4.83
C GLY A 11 -4.93 2.61 3.67
N ALA A 12 -4.56 1.33 3.71
CA ALA A 12 -4.93 0.36 2.68
C ALA A 12 -6.44 0.03 2.71
N GLN A 13 -7.04 -0.04 3.89
CA GLN A 13 -8.47 -0.33 4.06
C GLN A 13 -9.38 0.75 3.44
N ALA A 14 -8.91 1.99 3.29
CA ALA A 14 -9.66 3.02 2.59
C ALA A 14 -10.00 2.63 1.13
N LEU A 15 -9.25 1.72 0.51
CA LEU A 15 -9.59 1.15 -0.80
C LEU A 15 -10.98 0.48 -0.82
N GLU A 16 -11.40 -0.15 0.27
CA GLU A 16 -12.73 -0.79 0.37
C GLU A 16 -13.86 0.21 0.16
N THR A 17 -13.68 1.46 0.62
CA THR A 17 -14.67 2.52 0.45
C THR A 17 -14.81 2.94 -1.02
N LEU A 18 -13.70 2.96 -1.78
CA LEU A 18 -13.76 3.23 -3.22
C LEU A 18 -14.47 2.11 -3.97
N ILE A 19 -14.12 0.87 -3.64
CA ILE A 19 -14.74 -0.32 -4.25
C ILE A 19 -16.25 -0.30 -3.99
N GLN A 20 -16.67 -0.03 -2.76
CA GLN A 20 -18.10 0.09 -2.41
C GLN A 20 -18.78 1.21 -3.20
N ARG A 21 -18.11 2.36 -3.39
CA ARG A 21 -18.67 3.50 -4.12
C ARG A 21 -18.86 3.24 -5.62
N PHE A 22 -17.90 2.56 -6.26
CA PHE A 22 -17.92 2.34 -7.70
C PHE A 22 -18.45 0.95 -8.12
N GLY A 23 -18.65 0.05 -7.15
CA GLY A 23 -19.26 -1.27 -7.33
C GLY A 23 -18.32 -2.35 -7.89
N ARG A 24 -17.18 -1.98 -8.49
CA ARG A 24 -16.17 -2.92 -9.03
C ARG A 24 -14.77 -2.30 -9.04
N ILE A 25 -13.77 -3.15 -9.20
CA ILE A 25 -12.39 -2.78 -9.52
C ILE A 25 -11.87 -3.71 -10.62
N ASP A 26 -11.45 -3.13 -11.74
CA ASP A 26 -10.97 -3.88 -12.91
C ASP A 26 -9.45 -3.98 -12.97
N VAL A 27 -8.78 -2.92 -12.53
CA VAL A 27 -7.32 -2.80 -12.53
C VAL A 27 -6.89 -2.15 -11.24
N LEU A 28 -5.86 -2.72 -10.61
CA LEU A 28 -5.12 -2.11 -9.50
C LEU A 28 -3.69 -1.83 -9.98
N VAL A 29 -3.21 -0.61 -9.75
CA VAL A 29 -1.80 -0.24 -9.99
C VAL A 29 -1.17 0.14 -8.66
N ASN A 30 -0.30 -0.72 -8.12
CA ASN A 30 0.51 -0.40 -6.96
C ASN A 30 1.69 0.50 -7.40
N ASN A 31 1.51 1.81 -7.30
CA ASN A 31 2.51 2.82 -7.70
C ASN A 31 3.01 3.68 -6.53
N ALA A 32 2.38 3.59 -5.35
CA ALA A 32 2.88 4.30 -4.18
C ALA A 32 4.28 3.77 -3.82
N GLY A 33 5.17 4.68 -3.45
CA GLY A 33 6.55 4.37 -3.14
C GLY A 33 7.17 5.37 -2.17
N ALA A 34 8.04 4.87 -1.30
CA ALA A 34 8.86 5.65 -0.38
C ALA A 34 10.34 5.43 -0.69
N MET A 35 11.17 6.43 -0.38
CA MET A 35 12.60 6.35 -0.61
C MET A 35 13.35 7.09 0.50
N THR A 36 14.37 6.44 1.04
CA THR A 36 15.43 7.07 1.82
C THR A 36 16.76 6.90 1.10
N LYS A 37 17.64 7.90 1.21
CA LYS A 37 19.00 7.87 0.66
C LYS A 37 20.01 7.78 1.81
N ALA A 38 20.74 6.68 1.88
CA ALA A 38 21.90 6.51 2.75
C ALA A 38 22.88 5.52 2.10
N PRO A 39 24.19 5.59 2.38
CA PRO A 39 25.09 4.46 2.12
C PRO A 39 24.53 3.19 2.76
N PHE A 40 24.69 2.03 2.11
CA PHE A 40 24.09 0.79 2.59
C PHE A 40 24.53 0.43 4.03
N LEU A 41 25.81 0.66 4.36
CA LEU A 41 26.35 0.37 5.68
C LEU A 41 25.83 1.33 6.77
N ASP A 42 25.28 2.47 6.37
CA ASP A 42 24.78 3.52 7.28
C ASP A 42 23.24 3.60 7.29
N MET A 43 22.56 2.70 6.57
CA MET A 43 21.10 2.66 6.52
C MET A 43 20.53 2.23 7.88
N ALA A 44 19.86 3.15 8.56
CA ALA A 44 19.12 2.83 9.76
C ALA A 44 17.98 1.83 9.44
N PHE A 45 17.87 0.77 10.24
CA PHE A 45 16.85 -0.25 10.02
C PHE A 45 15.42 0.32 10.05
N ASP A 46 15.15 1.32 10.89
CA ASP A 46 13.83 1.95 10.97
C ASP A 46 13.50 2.74 9.70
N GLU A 47 14.48 3.38 9.05
CA GLU A 47 14.31 4.04 7.76
C GLU A 47 14.04 3.01 6.65
N TRP A 48 14.80 1.92 6.64
CA TRP A 48 14.54 0.79 5.73
C TRP A 48 13.14 0.21 5.93
N ARG A 49 12.69 0.06 7.18
CA ARG A 49 11.36 -0.49 7.44
C ARG A 49 10.23 0.41 6.98
N LYS A 50 10.36 1.74 7.07
CA LYS A 50 9.38 2.68 6.51
C LYS A 50 9.22 2.51 5.00
N ILE A 51 10.31 2.28 4.27
CA ILE A 51 10.25 1.96 2.83
C ILE A 51 9.44 0.68 2.61
N PHE A 52 9.73 -0.37 3.35
CA PHE A 52 9.01 -1.65 3.24
C PHE A 52 7.52 -1.55 3.59
N THR A 53 7.17 -0.75 4.60
CA THR A 53 5.79 -0.49 4.97
C THR A 53 4.99 0.06 3.78
N VAL A 54 5.53 1.03 3.04
CA VAL A 54 4.83 1.60 1.88
C VAL A 54 4.89 0.68 0.66
N ASP A 55 6.10 0.27 0.28
CA ASP A 55 6.38 -0.32 -1.03
C ASP A 55 5.99 -1.81 -1.09
N VAL A 56 6.05 -2.52 0.04
CA VAL A 56 5.84 -3.97 0.12
C VAL A 56 4.54 -4.28 0.86
N ASP A 57 4.45 -3.89 2.14
CA ASP A 57 3.29 -4.22 2.97
C ASP A 57 2.02 -3.53 2.45
N GLY A 58 2.13 -2.26 2.06
CA GLY A 58 1.05 -1.47 1.48
C GLY A 58 0.56 -2.06 0.15
N ALA A 59 1.48 -2.37 -0.76
CA ALA A 59 1.15 -3.02 -2.04
C ALA A 59 0.48 -4.39 -1.84
N PHE A 60 0.96 -5.19 -0.87
CA PHE A 60 0.36 -6.48 -0.52
C PHE A 60 -1.08 -6.32 -0.03
N LEU A 61 -1.34 -5.43 0.93
CA LEU A 61 -2.68 -5.23 1.49
C LEU A 61 -3.67 -4.73 0.43
N CYS A 62 -3.28 -3.71 -0.35
CA CYS A 62 -4.10 -3.20 -1.47
C CYS A 62 -4.42 -4.31 -2.48
N SER A 63 -3.43 -5.13 -2.83
CA SER A 63 -3.61 -6.26 -3.75
C SER A 63 -4.57 -7.30 -3.19
N GLN A 64 -4.45 -7.64 -1.91
CA GLN A 64 -5.35 -8.61 -1.29
C GLN A 64 -6.80 -8.10 -1.26
N ILE A 65 -7.01 -6.83 -0.90
CA ILE A 65 -8.34 -6.20 -0.88
C ILE A 65 -8.96 -6.19 -2.27
N ALA A 66 -8.21 -5.75 -3.28
CA ALA A 66 -8.68 -5.72 -4.67
C ALA A 66 -8.97 -7.13 -5.20
N ALA A 67 -8.04 -8.08 -4.98
CA ALA A 67 -8.18 -9.45 -5.46
C ALA A 67 -9.45 -10.13 -4.93
N ARG A 68 -9.79 -9.93 -3.63
CA ARG A 68 -11.03 -10.46 -3.04
C ARG A 68 -12.30 -9.97 -3.74
N GLN A 69 -12.25 -8.85 -4.46
CA GLN A 69 -13.38 -8.31 -5.20
C GLN A 69 -13.35 -8.73 -6.67
N MET A 70 -12.16 -8.87 -7.25
CA MET A 70 -11.98 -9.31 -8.63
C MET A 70 -12.31 -10.79 -8.85
N VAL A 71 -12.15 -11.65 -7.83
CA VAL A 71 -12.41 -13.10 -7.93
C VAL A 71 -13.84 -13.50 -7.55
N LYS A 72 -14.71 -12.54 -7.27
CA LYS A 72 -16.15 -12.80 -7.03
C LYS A 72 -16.87 -13.07 -8.33
#